data_AF-A0A929IF27-F1
#
_entry.id   AF-A0A929IF27-F1
#
_cell.length_a   1.000
_cell.length_b   1.000
_cell.length_c   1.000
_cell.angle_alpha   90.00
_cell.angle_beta   90.00
_cell.angle_gamma   90.00
#
_symmetry.space_group_name_H-M   'P 1'
#
loop_
_entity.id
_entity.type
_entity.pdbx_description
1 polymer ?
#
loop_
_entity_poly.entity_id
_entity_poly.type
_entity_poly.pdbx_seq_one_letter_code
_entity_poly.pdbx_strand_id
1 'polypeptide(L)' 'MGMLVLLVIIVAAGAFAYSYYRKRGGKGLFSQENDEALDLAKRRYANGAISREEFEQIKRDLEEDRRIP' A
#
# COMPACT_ATOMS: atom_id res chain seq x y z
N MET A 1 14.32 1.94 -30.23
CA MET A 1 12.85 2.20 -30.18
C MET A 1 12.04 1.08 -29.53
N GLY A 2 12.32 -0.21 -29.79
CA GLY A 2 11.52 -1.32 -29.19
C GLY A 2 11.61 -1.49 -27.67
N MET A 3 12.76 -1.20 -27.05
CA MET A 3 12.97 -1.37 -25.61
C MET A 3 12.16 -0.37 -24.76
N LEU A 4 12.01 0.87 -25.23
CA LEU A 4 11.20 1.89 -24.56
C LEU A 4 9.71 1.55 -24.60
N VAL A 5 9.23 1.00 -25.72
CA VAL A 5 7.83 0.56 -25.85
C VAL A 5 7.54 -0.60 -24.89
N LEU A 6 8.47 -1.54 -24.75
CA LEU A 6 8.36 -2.64 -23.78
C LEU A 6 8.31 -2.15 -22.34
N LEU A 7 9.15 -1.18 -21.98
CA LEU A 7 9.15 -0.55 -20.66
C LEU A 7 7.81 0.15 -20.37
N VAL A 8 7.28 0.90 -21.34
CA VAL A 8 5.99 1.59 -21.18
C VAL A 8 4.85 0.58 -20.99
N ILE A 9 4.86 -0.54 -21.72
CA ILE A 9 3.85 -1.60 -21.55
C ILE A 9 3.94 -2.26 -20.18
N ILE A 10 5.15 -2.56 -19.68
CA ILE A 10 5.35 -3.17 -18.36
C ILE A 10 4.88 -2.22 -17.25
N VAL A 11 5.23 -0.93 -17.34
CA VAL A 11 4.82 0.09 -16.38
C VAL A 11 3.29 0.28 -16.41
N ALA A 12 2.69 0.35 -17.60
CA ALA A 12 1.24 0.49 -17.75
C ALA A 12 0.50 -0.75 -17.20
N ALA A 13 0.98 -1.97 -17.48
CA ALA A 13 0.40 -3.20 -16.96
C ALA A 13 0.51 -3.29 -15.43
N GLY A 14 1.67 -2.92 -14.86
CA GLY A 14 1.86 -2.86 -13.41
C GLY A 14 0.95 -1.83 -12.73
N ALA A 15 0.83 -0.63 -13.30
CA ALA A 15 -0.07 0.41 -12.81
C ALA A 15 -1.55 0.00 -12.91
N PHE A 16 -1.92 -0.67 -14.00
CA PHE A 16 -3.28 -1.17 -14.21
C PHE A 16 -3.62 -2.30 -13.25
N ALA A 17 -2.71 -3.26 -13.05
CA ALA A 17 -2.86 -4.31 -12.05
C ALA A 17 -2.98 -3.71 -10.64
N TYR A 18 -2.10 -2.78 -10.28
CA TYR A 18 -2.16 -2.06 -9.00
C TYR A 18 -3.51 -1.34 -8.79
N SER A 19 -4.01 -0.66 -9.83
CA SER A 19 -5.32 0.01 -9.79
C SER A 19 -6.50 -0.97 -9.68
N TYR A 20 -6.40 -2.14 -10.34
CA TYR A 20 -7.40 -3.19 -10.29
C TYR A 20 -7.47 -3.85 -8.91
N TYR A 21 -6.33 -4.13 -8.28
CA TYR A 21 -6.27 -4.65 -6.91
C TYR A 21 -6.71 -3.60 -5.87
N ARG A 22 -6.45 -2.31 -6.13
CA ARG A 22 -6.88 -1.21 -5.26
C ARG A 22 -8.40 -1.01 -5.21
N LYS A 23 -9.15 -1.39 -6.26
CA LYS A 23 -10.63 -1.27 -6.28
C LYS A 23 -11.37 -2.41 -5.59
N ARG A 24 -10.68 -3.47 -5.14
CA ARG A 24 -11.28 -4.59 -4.38
C ARG A 24 -11.13 -4.49 -2.86
N GLY A 25 -10.40 -3.49 -2.33
CA GLY A 25 -10.25 -3.25 -0.89
C GLY A 25 -11.40 -2.45 -0.25
N GLY A 26 -12.45 -2.11 -1.00
CA GLY A 26 -13.60 -1.37 -0.48
C GLY A 26 -14.79 -2.28 -0.22
N LYS A 27 -14.91 -2.80 1.01
CA LYS A 27 -16.14 -3.08 1.77
C LYS A 27 -15.92 -4.19 2.81
N GLY A 28 -15.66 -3.79 4.05
CA GLY A 28 -15.65 -4.67 5.22
C GLY A 28 -15.93 -3.88 6.50
N LEU A 29 -17.14 -3.34 6.60
CA LEU A 29 -17.63 -2.32 7.54
C LEU A 29 -17.43 -2.54 9.07
N PHE A 30 -16.74 -3.57 9.57
CA PHE A 30 -16.66 -3.81 11.02
C PHE A 30 -15.35 -4.41 11.56
N SER A 31 -14.23 -4.31 10.83
CA SER A 31 -12.91 -4.75 11.34
C SER A 31 -11.74 -3.84 10.95
N GLN A 32 -12.05 -2.63 10.43
CA GLN A 32 -11.23 -1.93 9.44
C GLN A 32 -10.50 -0.67 9.94
N GLU A 33 -10.56 -0.30 11.22
CA GLU A 33 -9.86 0.92 11.68
C GLU A 33 -8.33 0.74 11.70
N ASN A 34 -7.86 -0.45 12.10
CA ASN A 34 -6.43 -0.75 12.18
C ASN A 34 -5.82 -1.14 10.81
N ASP A 35 -6.60 -1.77 9.92
CA ASP A 35 -6.16 -2.02 8.54
C ASP A 35 -6.09 -0.70 7.73
N GLU A 36 -6.96 0.27 8.03
CA GLU A 36 -6.89 1.62 7.43
C GLU A 36 -5.61 2.37 7.83
N ALA A 37 -5.17 2.27 9.08
CA ALA A 37 -3.94 2.91 9.54
C ALA A 37 -2.70 2.38 8.80
N LEU A 38 -2.62 1.07 8.61
CA LEU A 38 -1.51 0.43 7.91
C LEU A 38 -1.52 0.72 6.40
N ASP A 39 -2.71 0.75 5.80
CA ASP A 39 -2.88 1.16 4.40
C ASP A 39 -2.54 2.64 4.18
N LEU A 40 -2.87 3.52 5.13
CA LEU A 40 -2.49 4.93 5.08
C LEU A 40 -0.97 5.12 5.17
N ALA A 41 -0.31 4.40 6.07
CA ALA A 41 1.16 4.41 6.20
C ALA A 41 1.83 3.91 4.92
N LYS A 42 1.35 2.80 4.35
CA LYS A 42 1.85 2.24 3.08
C LYS A 42 1.68 3.22 1.92
N ARG A 43 0.55 3.94 1.88
CA ARG A 43 0.28 4.96 0.87
C ARG A 43 1.25 6.14 0.99
N ARG A 44 1.57 6.59 2.20
CA ARG A 44 2.51 7.70 2.42
C ARG A 44 3.95 7.31 2.10
N TYR A 45 4.35 6.08 2.42
CA TYR A 45 5.66 5.55 2.04
C TYR A 45 5.81 5.48 0.51
N ALA A 46 4.80 4.97 -0.20
CA ALA A 46 4.80 4.93 -1.67
C ALA A 46 4.84 6.31 -2.32
N ASN A 47 4.29 7.33 -1.65
CA ASN A 47 4.36 8.73 -2.08
C ASN A 47 5.69 9.41 -1.70
N GLY A 48 6.58 8.75 -0.94
CA GLY A 48 7.82 9.34 -0.43
C GLY A 48 7.64 10.35 0.70
N ALA A 49 6.45 10.39 1.33
CA ALA A 49 6.12 11.34 2.39
C ALA A 49 6.63 10.92 3.77
N ILE A 50 7.03 9.65 3.93
CA ILE A 50 7.67 9.10 5.13
C ILE A 50 8.82 8.19 4.70
N SER A 51 9.85 8.10 5.53
CA SER A 51 11.00 7.22 5.29
C SER A 51 10.64 5.75 5.55
N ARG A 52 11.54 4.83 5.16
CA ARG A 52 11.38 3.41 5.45
C ARG A 52 11.42 3.15 6.95
N GLU A 53 12.26 3.87 7.69
CA GLU A 53 12.36 3.74 9.14
C GLU A 53 11.06 4.14 9.85
N GLU A 54 10.44 5.24 9.42
CA GLU A 54 9.14 5.71 9.94
C GLU A 54 8.01 4.72 9.62
N PHE A 55 7.96 4.19 8.39
CA PHE A 55 6.97 3.17 8.02
C PHE A 55 7.11 1.89 8.87
N GLU A 56 8.34 1.45 9.10
CA GLU A 56 8.63 0.25 9.90
C GLU A 56 8.29 0.44 11.38
N GLN A 57 8.45 1.65 11.95
CA GLN A 57 7.98 1.95 13.30
C GLN A 57 6.46 1.85 13.39
N ILE A 58 5.73 2.57 12.53
CA ILE A 58 4.27 2.58 12.51
C ILE A 58 3.71 1.15 12.32
N LYS A 59 4.33 0.36 11.43
CA LYS A 59 3.92 -1.02 11.21
C LYS A 59 4.05 -1.88 12.46
N ARG A 60 5.18 -1.76 13.19
CA ARG A 60 5.40 -2.52 14.43
C ARG A 60 4.42 -2.12 15.51
N ASP A 61 4.19 -0.82 15.68
CA ASP A 61 3.26 -0.30 16.69
C ASP A 61 1.84 -0.82 16.42
N LEU A 62 1.41 -0.83 15.16
CA LEU A 62 0.10 -1.39 14.74
C LEU A 62 0.02 -2.92 14.89
N GLU A 63 1.13 -3.64 14.69
CA GLU A 63 1.19 -5.09 14.92
C GLU A 63 1.22 -5.45 16.42
N GLU A 64 1.82 -4.59 17.26
CA GLU A 64 1.85 -4.73 18.71
C GLU A 64 0.48 -4.44 19.33
N ASP A 65 -0.21 -3.40 18.86
CA ASP A 65 -1.59 -3.09 19.23
C ASP A 65 -2.55 -4.24 18.86
N ARG A 66 -2.34 -4.87 17.69
CA ARG A 66 -3.09 -6.07 17.25
C ARG A 66 -2.94 -7.27 18.20
N ARG A 67 -1.87 -7.34 19.00
CA ARG A 67 -1.61 -8.47 19.91
C ARG A 67 -2.24 -8.33 21.28
N ILE A 68 -2.83 -7.18 21.63
CA ILE A 68 -3.49 -6.98 22.91
C ILE A 68 -5.00 -7.25 22.75
N PRO A 69 -5.54 -8.34 23.33
CA PRO A 69 -6.95 -8.73 23.20
C PRO A 69 -7.91 -7.84 24.00
#